data_AF-K0Z6B7-F1
#
_entry.id   AF-K0Z6B7-F1
#
_cell.length_a   1.000
_cell.length_b   1.000
_cell.length_c   1.000
_cell.angle_alpha   90.00
_cell.angle_beta   90.00
_cell.angle_gamma   90.00
#
_symmetry.space_group_name_H-M   'P 1'
#
loop_
_entity.id
_entity.type
_entity.pdbx_description
1 polymer ?
#
loop_
_entity_poly.entity_id
_entity_poly.type
_entity_poly.pdbx_seq_one_letter_code
_entity_poly.pdbx_strand_id
1 'polypeptide(L)'
;MLANLNFFLALFNLIPLPPFDGGHVAVVIAERIRDRVRRARGLKPKGPIDYRVLMPVTAAAAFVLLGVGVLVIVADLVNPVRLLP
;
A
#
# COMPACT_ATOMS: atom_id res chain seq x y z
N MET A 1 22.56 -9.98 6.97
CA MET A 1 21.48 -9.05 7.40
C MET A 1 20.84 -8.29 6.23
N LEU A 2 21.60 -7.79 5.25
CA LEU A 2 21.07 -7.08 4.08
C LEU A 2 20.01 -7.85 3.27
N ALA A 3 20.15 -9.17 3.13
CA ALA A 3 19.17 -10.00 2.42
C ALA A 3 17.77 -9.93 3.06
N ASN A 4 17.69 -9.92 4.40
CA ASN A 4 16.41 -9.86 5.10
C ASN A 4 15.75 -8.47 4.97
N LEU A 5 16.55 -7.40 5.05
CA LEU A 5 16.07 -6.04 4.83
C LEU A 5 15.57 -5.84 3.39
N ASN A 6 16.34 -6.28 2.39
CA ASN A 6 15.95 -6.16 0.98
C ASN A 6 14.69 -6.98 0.68
N PHE A 7 14.57 -8.18 1.25
CA PHE A 7 13.37 -9.00 1.12
C PHE A 7 12.14 -8.33 1.77
N PHE A 8 12.31 -7.75 2.96
CA PHE A 8 11.25 -6.98 3.63
C PHE A 8 10.83 -5.76 2.80
N LEU A 9 11.78 -4.98 2.29
CA LEU A 9 11.49 -3.82 1.44
C LEU A 9 10.78 -4.23 0.14
N ALA A 10 11.18 -5.35 -0.46
CA ALA A 10 10.51 -5.88 -1.64
C ALA A 10 9.05 -6.26 -1.36
N LEU A 11 8.80 -6.97 -0.24
CA LEU A 11 7.44 -7.32 0.18
C LEU A 11 6.60 -6.11 0.57
N PHE A 12 7.19 -5.14 1.28
CA PHE A 12 6.49 -3.92 1.67
C PHE A 12 6.12 -3.07 0.46
N ASN A 13 6.98 -3.00 -0.56
CA ASN A 13 6.67 -2.32 -1.82
C ASN A 13 5.60 -3.02 -2.67
N LEU A 14 5.27 -4.29 -2.40
CA LEU A 14 4.17 -4.98 -3.08
C LEU A 14 2.79 -4.65 -2.49
N ILE A 15 2.72 -3.89 -1.39
CA ILE A 15 1.46 -3.44 -0.82
C ILE A 15 0.73 -2.56 -1.86
N PRO A 16 -0.57 -2.81 -2.14
CA PRO A 16 -1.30 -2.17 -3.24
C PRO A 16 -1.80 -0.76 -2.87
N LEU A 17 -0.92 0.05 -2.29
CA LEU A 17 -1.18 1.43 -1.89
C LEU A 17 -0.07 2.32 -2.46
N PRO A 18 -0.38 3.38 -3.22
CA PRO A 18 0.57 4.47 -3.41
C PRO A 18 1.12 4.90 -2.04
N PRO A 19 2.43 5.15 -1.83
CA PRO A 19 3.53 5.32 -2.79
C PRO A 19 4.26 4.03 -3.20
N PHE A 20 3.79 2.86 -2.76
CA PHE A 20 4.42 1.58 -3.05
C PHE A 20 4.16 1.14 -4.50
N ASP A 21 5.15 0.45 -5.09
CA ASP A 21 5.09 -0.01 -6.48
C ASP A 21 3.92 -0.98 -6.75
N GLY A 22 3.47 -1.71 -5.73
CA GLY A 22 2.32 -2.60 -5.76
C GLY A 22 1.01 -1.90 -6.10
N GLY A 23 0.89 -0.60 -5.84
CA GLY A 23 -0.28 0.21 -6.24
C GLY A 23 -0.46 0.24 -7.76
N HIS A 24 0.62 0.39 -8.53
CA HIS A 24 0.58 0.37 -9.99
C HIS A 24 0.20 -1.01 -10.52
N VAL A 25 0.80 -2.05 -9.93
CA VAL A 25 0.53 -3.44 -10.28
C VAL A 25 -0.94 -3.79 -10.04
N ALA A 26 -1.51 -3.38 -8.90
CA ALA A 26 -2.91 -3.61 -8.57
C ALA A 26 -3.87 -2.97 -9.59
N VAL A 27 -3.61 -1.72 -10.00
CA VAL A 27 -4.41 -1.03 -11.02
C VAL A 27 -4.33 -1.74 -12.37
N VAL A 28 -3.13 -2.08 -12.82
CA VAL A 28 -2.94 -2.77 -14.11
C VAL A 28 -3.60 -4.15 -14.11
N ILE A 29 -3.52 -4.89 -13.00
CA ILE A 29 -4.23 -6.16 -12.84
C ILE A 29 -5.74 -5.95 -12.92
N ALA A 30 -6.28 -4.95 -12.22
CA ALA A 30 -7.71 -4.63 -12.25
C ALA A 30 -8.18 -4.22 -13.66
N GLU A 31 -7.42 -3.39 -14.36
CA GLU A 31 -7.64 -3.04 -15.77
C GLU A 31 -7.70 -4.28 -16.65
N ARG A 32 -6.69 -5.15 -16.53
CA ARG A 32 -6.56 -6.33 -17.37
C ARG A 32 -7.67 -7.35 -17.12
N ILE A 33 -8.08 -7.53 -15.87
CA ILE A 33 -9.23 -8.37 -15.49
C ILE A 33 -10.51 -7.78 -16.07
N ARG A 34 -10.76 -6.49 -15.84
CA ARG A 34 -11.94 -5.78 -16.36
C ARG A 34 -12.04 -5.89 -17.89
N ASP A 35 -10.95 -5.67 -18.60
CA ASP A 35 -10.93 -5.71 -20.06
C ASP A 35 -11.01 -7.12 -20.63
N ARG A 36 -10.51 -8.14 -19.91
CA ARG A 36 -10.77 -9.55 -20.25
C ARG A 36 -12.26 -9.87 -20.12
N VAL A 37 -12.91 -9.45 -19.03
CA VAL A 37 -14.35 -9.66 -18.81
C VAL A 37 -15.18 -8.91 -19.88
N ARG A 38 -14.83 -7.67 -20.21
CA ARG A 38 -15.51 -6.91 -21.28
C ARG A 38 -15.36 -7.58 -22.64
N ARG A 39 -14.15 -8.02 -23.00
CA ARG A 39 -13.92 -8.75 -24.25
C ARG A 39 -14.71 -10.06 -24.32
N ALA A 40 -14.78 -10.81 -23.22
CA ALA A 40 -15.60 -12.02 -23.14
C ALA A 40 -17.10 -11.73 -23.36
N ARG A 41 -17.56 -10.52 -23.06
CA ARG A 41 -18.94 -10.04 -23.30
C ARG A 41 -19.11 -9.33 -24.65
N GLY A 42 -18.13 -9.38 -25.55
CA GLY A 42 -18.16 -8.70 -26.86
C GLY A 42 -18.01 -7.18 -26.79
N LEU A 43 -17.71 -6.62 -25.62
CA LEU A 43 -17.54 -5.18 -25.42
C LEU A 43 -16.08 -4.77 -25.64
N LYS A 44 -15.87 -3.57 -26.21
CA LYS A 44 -14.53 -3.00 -26.35
C LYS A 44 -13.86 -2.77 -24.97
N PRO A 45 -12.52 -2.82 -24.87
CA PRO A 45 -11.79 -2.48 -23.64
C PRO A 45 -12.18 -1.09 -23.11
N LYS A 46 -12.15 -0.90 -21.78
CA LYS A 46 -12.31 0.45 -21.20
C LYS A 46 -10.92 1.05 -21.09
N GLY A 47 -10.77 2.36 -21.29
CA GLY A 47 -9.48 3.05 -21.15
C GLY A 47 -8.88 2.93 -19.74
N PRO A 48 -7.67 3.49 -19.52
CA PRO A 48 -6.94 3.38 -18.25
C PRO A 48 -7.82 3.76 -17.05
N ILE A 49 -7.67 3.04 -15.94
CA ILE A 49 -8.28 3.36 -14.65
C ILE A 49 -7.52 4.55 -14.07
N ASP A 50 -8.28 5.55 -13.61
CA ASP A 50 -7.68 6.71 -12.96
C ASP A 50 -7.09 6.31 -11.59
N TYR A 51 -5.76 6.43 -11.46
CA TYR A 51 -5.01 6.16 -10.24
C TYR A 51 -5.47 7.05 -9.07
N ARG A 52 -6.07 8.21 -9.35
CA ARG A 52 -6.58 9.13 -8.34
C ARG A 52 -7.62 8.51 -7.42
N VAL A 53 -8.31 7.47 -7.88
CA VAL A 53 -9.28 6.71 -7.08
C VAL A 53 -8.64 6.04 -5.87
N LEU A 54 -7.34 5.73 -5.92
CA LEU A 54 -6.60 5.13 -4.79
C LEU A 54 -6.12 6.17 -3.77
N MET A 55 -6.03 7.45 -4.13
CA MET A 55 -5.56 8.52 -3.23
C MET A 55 -6.27 8.59 -1.88
N PRO A 56 -7.62 8.50 -1.77
CA PRO A 56 -8.28 8.55 -0.47
C PRO A 56 -7.91 7.36 0.43
N VAL A 57 -7.76 6.17 -0.17
CA VAL A 57 -7.36 4.95 0.56
C VAL A 57 -5.92 5.08 1.04
N THR A 58 -5.02 5.55 0.17
CA THR A 58 -3.64 5.88 0.51
C THR A 58 -3.57 6.91 1.65
N ALA A 59 -4.34 7.99 1.56
CA ALA A 59 -4.33 9.04 2.57
C ALA A 59 -4.81 8.51 3.93
N ALA A 60 -5.84 7.67 3.95
CA ALA A 60 -6.31 7.02 5.16
C ALA A 60 -5.25 6.09 5.76
N ALA A 61 -4.63 5.24 4.94
CA ALA A 61 -3.57 4.34 5.41
C ALA A 61 -2.35 5.12 5.94
N ALA A 62 -1.93 6.17 5.24
CA ALA A 62 -0.84 7.04 5.66
C ALA A 62 -1.17 7.74 6.99
N PHE A 63 -2.41 8.22 7.16
CA PHE A 63 -2.88 8.83 8.41
C PHE A 63 -2.84 7.84 9.58
N VAL A 64 -3.28 6.59 9.37
CA VAL A 64 -3.22 5.53 10.39
C VAL A 64 -1.77 5.21 10.76
N LEU A 65 -0.90 5.01 9.77
CA LEU A 65 0.52 4.71 9.99
C LEU A 65 1.22 5.84 10.75
N LEU A 66 0.97 7.09 10.37
CA LEU A 66 1.49 8.26 11.09
C LEU A 66 0.93 8.34 12.51
N GLY A 67 -0.37 8.11 12.69
CA GLY A 67 -1.01 8.11 14.01
C GLY A 67 -0.41 7.06 14.94
N VAL A 68 -0.20 5.84 14.45
CA VAL A 68 0.48 4.77 15.19
C VAL A 68 1.91 5.17 15.51
N GLY A 69 2.66 5.71 14.53
CA GLY A 69 4.03 6.16 14.75
C GLY A 69 4.14 7.23 15.83
N VAL A 70 3.28 8.25 15.80
CA VAL A 70 3.21 9.29 16.83
C VAL A 70 2.84 8.70 18.18
N LEU A 71 1.85 7.80 18.23
CA LEU A 71 1.43 7.16 19.47
C LEU A 71 2.54 6.33 20.10
N VAL A 72 3.31 5.58 19.30
CA VAL A 72 4.46 4.81 19.77
C VAL A 72 5.55 5.74 20.31
N ILE A 73 5.89 6.80 19.57
CA ILE A 73 6.89 7.79 20.02
C ILE A 73 6.48 8.42 21.35
N VAL A 74 5.21 8.80 21.49
CA VAL A 74 4.68 9.36 22.74
C VAL A 74 4.70 8.33 23.86
N ALA A 75 4.34 7.07 23.57
CA ALA A 75 4.38 5.99 24.55
C ALA A 75 5.80 5.76 25.08
N ASP A 76 6.80 5.75 24.20
CA ASP A 76 8.22 5.60 24.59
C ASP A 76 8.71 6.80 25.41
N LEU A 77 8.22 8.01 25.13
CA LEU A 77 8.59 9.22 25.87
C LEU A 77 7.97 9.25 27.28
N VAL A 78 6.71 8.81 27.41
CA VAL A 78 5.95 8.84 28.67
C VAL A 78 6.26 7.64 29.56
N ASN A 79 6.38 6.46 28.97
CA ASN A 79 6.67 5.21 29.67
C ASN A 79 7.85 4.49 29.00
N PRO A 80 9.06 5.03 29.15
CA PRO A 80 10.24 4.42 28.56
C PRO A 80 10.43 3.00 29.10
N VAL A 81 10.75 2.08 28.20
CA VAL A 81 11.02 0.68 28.54
C VAL A 81 12.18 0.62 29.53
N ARG A 82 11.90 0.18 30.75
CA ARG A 82 12.92 -0.04 31.77
C ARG A 82 13.67 -1.33 31.44
N LEU A 83 14.94 -1.20 31.05
CA LEU A 83 15.80 -2.32 30.68
C LEU A 83 16.32 -3.10 31.90
N LEU A 84 16.07 -2.63 33.12
CA LEU A 84 16.46 -3.25 34.39
C LEU A 84 15.30 -3.14 35.42
N PRO A 85 15.13 -4.14 36.32
CA PRO A 85 14.08 -4.15 37.33
C PRO A 85 14.20 -3.01 38.34
#